data_AF-A0A1H4QE49-F1
#
_entry.id   AF-A0A1H4QE49-F1
#
_cell.length_a   1.000
_cell.length_b   1.000
_cell.length_c   1.000
_cell.angle_alpha   90.00
_cell.angle_beta   90.00
_cell.angle_gamma   90.00
#
_symmetry.space_group_name_H-M   'P 1'
#
loop_
_entity.id
_entity.type
_entity.pdbx_description
1 polymer ?
#
loop_
_entity_poly.entity_id
_entity_poly.type
_entity_poly.pdbx_seq_one_letter_code
_entity_poly.pdbx_strand_id
1 'polypeptide(L)'
;MGPGKVVKTPWNYYGKSISFKGTVGVVDDYPPDSALGKSGIASEIVIECVDGTIVDFLSLVPSGDIQMNQQVIITGYPIGRTEVNNTLGGKFAHLIVVTNKLK
;
A
#
# COMPACT_ATOMS: atom_id res chain seq x y z
N MET A 1 6.27 3.95 -15.46
CA MET A 1 4.97 3.26 -15.56
C MET A 1 4.05 3.87 -14.51
N GLY A 2 2.83 4.29 -14.85
CA GLY A 2 1.98 5.07 -13.95
C GLY A 2 1.20 4.18 -12.96
N PRO A 3 1.16 4.51 -11.66
CA PRO A 3 0.33 3.82 -10.66
C PRO A 3 -1.12 3.61 -11.10
N GLY A 4 -1.73 4.62 -11.75
CA GLY A 4 -3.10 4.55 -12.24
C GLY A 4 -3.37 3.50 -13.32
N LYS A 5 -2.34 3.01 -14.03
CA LYS A 5 -2.47 1.87 -14.95
C LYS A 5 -2.48 0.54 -14.19
N VAL A 6 -1.69 0.45 -13.12
CA VAL A 6 -1.58 -0.75 -12.30
C VAL A 6 -2.88 -1.01 -11.56
N VAL A 7 -3.47 0.00 -10.91
CA VAL A 7 -4.74 -0.15 -10.19
C VAL A 7 -5.92 -0.59 -11.07
N LYS A 8 -5.91 -0.21 -12.35
CA LYS A 8 -6.96 -0.60 -13.31
C LYS A 8 -6.84 -2.04 -13.79
N THR A 9 -5.61 -2.55 -13.88
CA THR A 9 -5.32 -3.88 -14.44
C THR A 9 -4.21 -4.61 -13.65
N PRO A 10 -4.38 -4.82 -12.32
CA PRO A 10 -3.30 -5.32 -11.47
C PRO A 10 -2.81 -6.71 -11.89
N TRP A 11 -3.68 -7.53 -12.48
CA TRP A 11 -3.35 -8.87 -12.99
C TRP A 11 -2.26 -8.90 -14.07
N ASN A 12 -2.08 -7.81 -14.84
CA ASN A 12 -1.00 -7.71 -15.83
C ASN A 12 0.40 -7.62 -15.18
N TYR A 13 0.42 -7.41 -13.87
CA TYR A 13 1.60 -7.13 -13.06
C TYR A 13 1.86 -8.16 -11.96
N TYR A 14 1.02 -9.19 -11.83
CA TYR A 14 1.24 -10.24 -10.85
C TYR A 14 2.59 -10.94 -11.07
N GLY A 15 3.29 -11.21 -9.96
CA GLY A 15 4.64 -11.76 -9.96
C GLY A 15 5.75 -10.75 -10.32
N LYS A 16 5.41 -9.49 -10.64
CA LYS A 16 6.40 -8.42 -10.92
C LYS A 16 6.44 -7.43 -9.77
N SER A 17 7.63 -7.08 -9.33
CA SER A 17 7.80 -5.98 -8.38
C SER A 17 7.67 -4.64 -9.11
N ILE A 18 6.98 -3.70 -8.48
CA ILE A 18 6.80 -2.33 -8.98
C ILE A 18 7.13 -1.37 -7.85
N SER A 19 7.87 -0.31 -8.18
CA SER A 19 8.13 0.81 -7.28
C SER A 19 7.07 1.89 -7.46
N PHE A 20 6.46 2.32 -6.36
CA PHE A 20 5.51 3.43 -6.33
C PHE A 20 6.09 4.55 -5.50
N LYS A 21 5.96 5.78 -6.02
CA LYS A 21 6.37 7.00 -5.33
C LYS A 21 5.13 7.78 -4.95
N GLY A 22 5.05 8.21 -3.69
CA GLY A 22 3.88 8.94 -3.20
C GLY A 22 4.12 9.56 -1.84
N THR A 23 3.11 10.28 -1.36
CA THR A 23 3.09 10.86 -0.03
C THR A 23 2.34 9.92 0.90
N VAL A 24 2.92 9.63 2.06
CA VAL A 24 2.32 8.75 3.07
C VAL A 24 1.11 9.44 3.72
N GLY A 25 -0.05 8.80 3.64
CA GLY A 25 -1.29 9.22 4.29
C GLY A 25 -1.63 8.41 5.55
N VAL A 26 -1.20 7.14 5.61
CA VAL A 26 -1.43 6.25 6.76
C VAL A 26 -0.17 5.44 7.03
N VAL A 27 0.16 5.25 8.31
CA VAL A 27 1.20 4.33 8.79
C VAL A 27 0.67 3.66 10.04
N ASP A 28 0.46 2.35 9.98
CA ASP A 28 -0.02 1.56 11.12
C ASP A 28 0.89 0.34 11.32
N ASP A 29 1.41 0.15 12.52
CA ASP A 29 2.10 -1.07 12.93
C ASP A 29 1.13 -1.98 13.70
N TYR A 30 1.10 -3.25 13.32
CA TYR A 30 0.20 -4.23 13.90
C TYR A 30 0.91 -5.08 14.97
N PRO A 31 0.34 -5.19 16.18
CA PRO A 31 0.85 -6.12 17.19
C PRO A 31 0.90 -7.56 16.66
N PRO A 32 1.91 -8.37 17.00
CA PRO A 32 2.03 -9.75 16.51
C PRO A 32 0.83 -10.65 16.83
N ASP A 33 0.10 -10.36 17.90
CA ASP A 33 -1.07 -11.12 18.36
C ASP A 33 -2.40 -10.65 17.76
N SER A 34 -2.40 -9.54 17.02
CA SER A 34 -3.56 -9.05 16.25
C SER A 34 -3.91 -10.01 15.10
N ALA A 35 -5.11 -9.86 14.52
CA ALA A 35 -5.54 -10.70 13.40
C ALA A 35 -4.61 -10.57 12.18
N LEU A 36 -4.16 -9.35 11.88
CA LEU A 36 -3.22 -9.06 10.79
C LEU A 36 -1.79 -9.49 11.13
N GLY A 37 -1.35 -9.27 12.38
CA GLY A 37 -0.06 -9.79 12.87
C GLY A 37 0.05 -11.30 12.69
N LYS A 38 -1.02 -12.04 13.03
CA LYS A 38 -1.10 -13.51 12.86
C LYS A 38 -1.12 -13.97 11.41
N SER A 39 -1.54 -13.13 10.46
CA SER A 39 -1.45 -13.45 9.02
C SER A 39 -0.07 -13.13 8.42
N GLY A 40 0.84 -12.55 9.22
CA GLY A 40 2.19 -12.18 8.82
C GLY A 40 2.35 -10.73 8.38
N ILE A 41 1.28 -9.92 8.42
CA ILE A 41 1.37 -8.48 8.15
C ILE A 41 1.79 -7.76 9.43
N ALA A 42 2.97 -7.14 9.40
CA ALA A 42 3.53 -6.40 10.52
C ALA A 42 3.15 -4.91 10.48
N SER A 43 2.94 -4.35 9.29
CA SER A 43 2.50 -2.96 9.15
C SER A 43 1.72 -2.72 7.86
N GLU A 44 1.00 -1.60 7.84
CA GLU A 44 0.32 -1.04 6.68
C GLU A 44 0.82 0.38 6.43
N ILE A 45 1.11 0.66 5.16
CA ILE A 45 1.48 2.00 4.71
C ILE A 45 0.61 2.35 3.52
N VAL A 46 -0.17 3.43 3.62
CA VAL A 46 -0.97 3.93 2.50
C VAL A 46 -0.32 5.19 1.96
N ILE A 47 -0.04 5.21 0.65
CA ILE A 47 0.48 6.39 -0.04
C ILE A 47 -0.50 6.87 -1.09
N GLU A 48 -0.52 8.18 -1.31
CA GLU A 48 -1.15 8.79 -2.48
C GLU A 48 -0.06 9.18 -3.49
N CYS A 49 -0.18 8.64 -4.70
CA CYS A 49 0.69 8.98 -5.82
C CYS A 49 0.27 10.31 -6.46
N VAL A 50 1.18 10.94 -7.22
CA VAL A 50 0.93 12.22 -7.92
C VAL A 50 -0.28 12.16 -8.87
N ASP A 51 -0.61 10.99 -9.41
CA ASP A 51 -1.78 10.79 -10.28
C ASP A 51 -3.09 10.51 -9.50
N GLY A 52 -3.09 10.68 -8.17
CA GLY A 52 -4.23 10.42 -7.29
C GLY A 52 -4.48 8.94 -7.00
N THR A 53 -3.63 8.04 -7.50
CA THR A 53 -3.75 6.61 -7.17
C THR A 53 -3.36 6.39 -5.72
N ILE A 54 -4.24 5.74 -4.97
CA ILE A 54 -3.94 5.29 -3.60
C ILE A 54 -3.36 3.88 -3.66
N VAL A 55 -2.20 3.70 -3.05
CA VAL A 55 -1.50 2.42 -2.97
C VAL A 55 -1.36 2.03 -1.51
N ASP A 56 -1.84 0.84 -1.20
CA ASP A 56 -1.95 0.27 0.12
C ASP A 56 -0.95 -0.88 0.24
N PHE A 57 0.08 -0.67 1.06
CA PHE A 57 1.17 -1.63 1.26
C PHE A 57 0.92 -2.45 2.51
N LEU A 58 0.60 -3.72 2.31
CA LEU A 58 0.65 -4.73 3.36
C LEU A 58 2.10 -5.22 3.51
N SER A 59 2.75 -4.79 4.59
CA SER A 59 4.17 -5.04 4.81
C SER A 59 4.39 -6.20 5.79
N LEU A 60 5.29 -7.11 5.43
CA LEU A 60 5.75 -8.20 6.28
C LEU A 60 6.80 -7.77 7.33
N VAL A 61 7.15 -6.48 7.33
CA VAL A 61 8.09 -5.87 8.30
C VAL A 61 7.47 -4.63 8.93
N PRO A 62 7.90 -4.23 10.15
CA PRO A 62 7.43 -3.00 10.77
C PRO A 62 7.71 -1.76 9.90
N SER A 63 6.90 -0.72 10.07
CA SER A 63 6.99 0.54 9.32
C SER A 63 8.33 1.27 9.56
N GLY A 64 8.89 1.07 10.76
CA GLY A 64 10.15 1.64 11.19
C GLY A 64 10.04 3.15 11.37
N ASP A 65 10.83 3.87 10.57
CA ASP A 65 11.01 5.32 10.63
C ASP A 65 10.21 6.07 9.53
N ILE A 66 9.32 5.36 8.81
CA ILE A 66 8.36 5.99 7.89
C ILE A 66 7.32 6.77 8.70
N GLN A 67 7.06 8.01 8.28
CA GLN A 67 6.10 8.89 8.95
C GLN A 67 5.03 9.40 7.98
N MET A 68 3.87 9.78 8.52
CA MET A 68 2.84 10.51 7.77
C MET A 68 3.40 11.77 7.11
N ASN A 69 2.85 12.12 5.94
CA ASN A 69 3.28 13.24 5.09
C ASN A 69 4.70 13.13 4.52
N GLN A 70 5.42 12.05 4.77
CA GLN A 70 6.71 11.79 4.14
C GLN A 70 6.52 11.37 2.67
N GLN A 71 7.41 11.82 1.80
CA GLN A 71 7.51 11.27 0.45
C GLN A 71 8.38 10.01 0.47
N VAL A 72 7.86 8.90 -0.04
CA VAL A 72 8.54 7.60 -0.05
C VAL A 72 8.52 6.97 -1.44
N ILE A 73 9.43 6.02 -1.66
CA ILE A 73 9.39 5.10 -2.79
C ILE A 73 9.38 3.69 -2.21
N ILE A 74 8.27 2.98 -2.36
CA ILE A 74 8.12 1.61 -1.85
C ILE A 74 7.99 0.66 -3.03
N THR A 75 8.76 -0.43 -2.99
CA THR A 75 8.71 -1.50 -3.99
C THR A 75 7.98 -2.70 -3.42
N GLY A 76 7.07 -3.28 -4.19
CA GLY A 76 6.34 -4.47 -3.78
C GLY A 76 5.63 -5.13 -4.95
N TYR A 77 4.88 -6.20 -4.65
CA TYR A 77 4.14 -6.99 -5.61
C TYR A 77 2.66 -6.61 -5.56
N PRO A 78 2.08 -6.08 -6.64
CA PRO A 78 0.64 -5.89 -6.72
C PRO A 78 -0.06 -7.24 -6.58
N ILE A 79 -1.06 -7.31 -5.71
CA ILE A 79 -1.86 -8.54 -5.48
C ILE A 79 -3.35 -8.35 -5.79
N GLY A 80 -3.79 -7.12 -6.01
CA GLY A 80 -5.18 -6.85 -6.35
C GLY A 80 -5.56 -5.40 -6.09
N ARG A 81 -6.86 -5.17 -5.95
CA ARG A 81 -7.42 -3.88 -5.58
C ARG A 81 -8.61 -4.09 -4.65
N THR A 82 -8.88 -3.12 -3.80
CA THR A 82 -10.07 -3.09 -2.95
C THR A 82 -10.75 -1.73 -3.04
N GLU A 83 -11.95 -1.65 -2.48
CA GLU A 83 -12.65 -0.39 -2.30
C GLU A 83 -12.78 -0.08 -0.82
N VAL A 84 -12.42 1.14 -0.42
CA VAL A 84 -12.53 1.64 0.95
C VAL A 84 -13.57 2.75 0.98
N ASN A 85 -14.50 2.70 1.93
CA ASN A 85 -15.51 3.76 2.06
C ASN A 85 -14.84 5.07 2.49
N ASN A 86 -15.26 6.17 1.88
CA ASN A 86 -14.81 7.50 2.28
C ASN A 86 -15.82 8.17 3.22
N THR A 87 -15.39 9.24 3.89
CA THR A 87 -16.20 9.98 4.86
C THR A 87 -17.34 10.79 4.22
N LEU A 88 -17.33 10.94 2.90
CA LEU A 88 -18.34 11.67 2.12
C LEU A 88 -19.42 10.75 1.52
N GLY A 89 -19.44 9.47 1.89
CA GLY A 89 -20.44 8.50 1.42
C GLY A 89 -20.12 7.83 0.07
N GLY A 90 -18.93 8.02 -0.46
CA GLY A 90 -18.40 7.34 -1.63
C GLY A 90 -17.35 6.28 -1.30
N LYS A 91 -16.58 5.86 -2.30
CA LYS A 91 -15.50 4.87 -2.15
C LYS A 91 -14.22 5.32 -2.85
N PHE A 92 -13.09 4.97 -2.27
CA PHE A 92 -11.78 5.03 -2.89
C PHE A 92 -11.38 3.65 -3.40
N ALA A 93 -10.77 3.60 -4.59
CA ALA A 93 -10.13 2.39 -5.09
C ALA A 93 -8.67 2.38 -4.64
N HIS A 94 -8.28 1.36 -3.88
CA HIS A 94 -6.90 1.16 -3.43
C HIS A 94 -6.27 0.04 -4.24
N LEU A 95 -5.05 0.27 -4.73
CA LEU A 95 -4.20 -0.81 -5.22
C LEU A 95 -3.55 -1.51 -4.02
N ILE A 96 -3.76 -2.82 -3.87
CA ILE A 96 -3.13 -3.58 -2.79
C ILE A 96 -1.80 -4.15 -3.26
N VAL A 97 -0.75 -3.88 -2.49
CA VAL A 97 0.63 -4.28 -2.76
C VAL A 97 1.20 -4.96 -1.53
N VAL A 98 1.89 -6.09 -1.70
CA VAL A 98 2.63 -6.75 -0.61
C VAL A 98 4.11 -6.42 -0.74
N THR A 99 4.76 -6.13 0.38
CA THR A 99 6.21 -5.94 0.45
C THR A 99 6.79 -6.56 1.70
N ASN A 100 8.05 -6.94 1.65
CA ASN A 100 8.84 -7.34 2.82
C ASN A 100 10.04 -6.39 3.03
N LYS A 101 10.05 -5.25 2.34
CA LYS A 101 11.17 -4.31 2.32
C LYS A 101 10.66 -2.88 2.09
N LEU A 102 10.81 -2.04 3.10
CA LEU A 102 10.39 -0.64 3.10
C LEU A 102 11.55 0.35 2.88
N LYS A 103 12.78 -0.15 2.71
CA LYS A 103 14.00 0.61 2.43
C LYS A 103 14.79 -0.05 1.31
#